data_AF-A0A0A1ULT0-F1
#
_entry.id   AF-A0A0A1ULT0-F1
#
_cell.length_a   1.000
_cell.length_b   1.000
_cell.length_c   1.000
_cell.angle_alpha   90.00
_cell.angle_beta   90.00
_cell.angle_gamma   90.00
#
_symmetry.space_group_name_H-M   'P 1'
#
loop_
_entity.id
_entity.type
_entity.pdbx_description
1 polymer ?
#
loop_
_entity_poly.entity_id
_entity_poly.type
_entity_poly.pdbx_seq_one_letter_code
_entity_poly.pdbx_strand_id
1 'polypeptide(L)'
;MSTMQHVDANIINVDLQARVDYLTKFIEFGPADAEALHGAAPIVKPLVGAAVDAVYEKLFSFDITRVTFMARNTGFTGKLAEKLEDINHNSEQIKFRKDFLKLWLVKIFTADYNDPKTFEYLDRVGVMHTGKAGFKHREKKDPLFVDYAHCAILLGYVQSMLTSAVTGRDDLPQEVKTATLLAINKVMWIQNDLFARHYIPSFASKAKAIPKAFGVDERVWPVLCGGLVVALAYLLWA
;
A
#
# COMPACT_ATOMS: atom_id res chain seq x y z
N MET A 1 -13.04 0.27 -29.91
CA MET A 1 -14.05 0.37 -28.83
C MET A 1 -13.67 -0.65 -27.78
N SER A 2 -13.40 -0.22 -26.54
CA SER A 2 -13.13 -1.16 -25.45
C SER A 2 -14.42 -1.90 -25.10
N THR A 3 -14.39 -3.24 -25.14
CA THR A 3 -15.52 -4.06 -24.71
C THR A 3 -15.58 -4.09 -23.18
N MET A 4 -16.79 -3.93 -22.63
CA MET A 4 -17.02 -4.04 -21.19
C MET A 4 -16.55 -5.41 -20.68
N GLN A 5 -15.65 -5.42 -19.69
CA GLN A 5 -15.23 -6.64 -19.02
C GLN A 5 -16.11 -6.90 -17.80
N HIS A 6 -16.58 -8.13 -17.63
CA HIS A 6 -17.30 -8.54 -16.43
C HIS A 6 -16.30 -8.87 -15.30
N VAL A 7 -16.58 -8.38 -14.10
CA VAL A 7 -15.80 -8.66 -12.87
C VAL A 7 -16.77 -9.05 -11.76
N ASP A 8 -16.60 -10.24 -11.21
CA ASP A 8 -17.43 -10.71 -10.09
C ASP A 8 -16.98 -10.05 -8.78
N ALA A 9 -17.84 -9.19 -8.23
CA ALA A 9 -17.59 -8.49 -6.99
C ALA A 9 -17.36 -9.41 -5.78
N ASN A 10 -17.91 -10.62 -5.76
CA ASN A 10 -17.66 -11.58 -4.68
C ASN A 10 -16.27 -12.21 -4.80
N ILE A 11 -15.86 -12.58 -6.02
CA ILE A 11 -14.59 -13.26 -6.27
C ILE A 11 -13.42 -12.34 -5.89
N ILE A 12 -13.41 -11.08 -6.32
CA ILE A 12 -12.32 -10.12 -6.01
C ILE A 12 -12.16 -9.80 -4.50
N ASN A 13 -13.12 -10.21 -3.67
CA ASN A 13 -13.01 -10.05 -2.22
C ASN A 13 -12.34 -11.25 -1.55
N VAL A 14 -12.49 -12.45 -2.10
CA VAL A 14 -12.00 -13.70 -1.49
C VAL A 14 -10.75 -14.24 -2.18
N ASP A 15 -10.61 -14.01 -3.48
CA ASP A 15 -9.50 -14.49 -4.30
C ASP A 15 -8.51 -13.36 -4.56
N LEU A 16 -7.26 -13.54 -4.12
CA LEU A 16 -6.21 -12.54 -4.30
C LEU A 16 -5.85 -12.36 -5.79
N GLN A 17 -5.73 -13.45 -6.54
CA GLN A 17 -5.30 -13.38 -7.94
C GLN A 17 -6.34 -12.63 -8.78
N ALA A 18 -7.62 -12.97 -8.63
CA ALA A 18 -8.71 -12.29 -9.33
C ALA A 18 -8.77 -10.79 -8.98
N ARG A 19 -8.49 -10.43 -7.72
CA ARG A 19 -8.40 -9.02 -7.32
C ARG A 19 -7.23 -8.32 -7.99
N VAL A 20 -6.04 -8.92 -7.96
CA VAL A 20 -4.84 -8.37 -8.60
C VAL A 20 -5.04 -8.22 -10.10
N ASP A 21 -5.62 -9.22 -10.77
CA ASP A 21 -5.93 -9.17 -12.20
C ASP A 21 -6.88 -8.01 -12.54
N TYR A 22 -7.88 -7.75 -11.67
CA TYR A 22 -8.75 -6.59 -11.82
C TYR A 22 -7.98 -5.28 -11.62
N LEU A 23 -7.19 -5.16 -10.54
CA LEU A 23 -6.45 -3.94 -10.21
C LEU A 23 -5.43 -3.57 -11.30
N THR A 24 -4.64 -4.55 -11.76
CA THR A 24 -3.60 -4.31 -12.78
C THR A 24 -4.21 -3.90 -14.11
N LYS A 25 -5.33 -4.51 -14.52
CA LYS A 25 -6.09 -4.08 -15.71
C LYS A 25 -6.69 -2.69 -15.53
N PHE A 26 -7.30 -2.39 -14.37
CA PHE A 26 -7.96 -1.12 -14.12
C PHE A 26 -7.00 0.06 -14.11
N ILE A 27 -5.83 -0.11 -13.49
CA ILE A 27 -4.80 0.93 -13.39
C ILE A 27 -3.77 0.86 -14.52
N GLU A 28 -3.99 -0.05 -15.47
CA GLU A 28 -3.14 -0.30 -16.64
C GLU A 28 -1.68 -0.59 -16.25
N PHE A 29 -1.46 -1.34 -15.17
CA PHE A 29 -0.13 -1.82 -14.79
C PHE A 29 0.23 -3.06 -15.60
N GLY A 30 1.28 -2.96 -16.42
CA GLY A 30 1.72 -4.04 -17.30
C GLY A 30 3.24 -4.20 -17.37
N PRO A 31 3.74 -5.00 -18.33
CA PRO A 31 5.17 -5.29 -18.46
C PRO A 31 6.04 -4.04 -18.59
N ALA A 32 5.58 -3.02 -19.32
CA ALA A 32 6.32 -1.76 -19.47
C ALA A 32 6.52 -1.01 -18.13
N ASP A 33 5.55 -1.11 -17.21
CA ASP A 33 5.68 -0.52 -15.88
C ASP A 33 6.67 -1.32 -15.01
N ALA A 34 6.65 -2.64 -15.10
CA ALA A 34 7.63 -3.50 -14.43
C ALA A 34 9.06 -3.20 -14.91
N GLU A 35 9.27 -3.08 -16.22
CA GLU A 35 10.56 -2.68 -16.79
C GLU A 35 10.99 -1.28 -16.34
N ALA A 36 10.06 -0.32 -16.28
CA ALA A 36 10.35 1.03 -15.79
C ALA A 36 10.75 1.05 -14.29
N LEU A 37 10.17 0.17 -13.48
CA LEU A 37 10.59 -0.04 -12.09
C LEU A 37 11.97 -0.68 -12.01
N HIS A 38 12.23 -1.73 -12.80
CA HIS A 38 13.52 -2.42 -12.84
C HIS A 38 14.64 -1.48 -13.29
N GLY A 39 14.39 -0.67 -14.32
CA GLY A 39 15.31 0.37 -14.80
C GLY A 39 15.61 1.46 -13.76
N ALA A 40 14.68 1.70 -12.83
CA ALA A 40 14.88 2.64 -11.73
C ALA A 40 15.61 2.02 -10.51
N ALA A 41 15.73 0.70 -10.42
CA ALA A 41 16.36 0.02 -9.29
C ALA A 41 17.80 0.49 -8.99
N PRO A 42 18.69 0.69 -9.98
CA PRO A 42 20.04 1.21 -9.72
C PRO A 42 20.06 2.63 -9.16
N ILE A 43 19.03 3.43 -9.43
CA ILE A 43 18.89 4.81 -8.93
C ILE A 43 18.37 4.81 -7.49
N VAL A 44 17.41 3.94 -7.19
CA VAL A 44 16.78 3.89 -5.87
C VAL A 44 17.66 3.19 -4.84
N LYS A 45 18.35 2.11 -5.23
CA LYS A 45 19.13 1.27 -4.30
C LYS A 45 20.11 2.05 -3.42
N PRO A 46 20.91 3.02 -3.93
CA PRO A 46 21.80 3.83 -3.09
C PRO A 46 21.06 4.74 -2.09
N LEU A 47 19.81 5.11 -2.40
CA LEU A 47 19.00 6.05 -1.61
C LEU A 47 18.18 5.36 -0.51
N VAL A 48 18.05 4.02 -0.55
CA VAL A 48 17.18 3.23 0.35
C VAL A 48 17.42 3.56 1.82
N GLY A 49 18.69 3.69 2.25
CA GLY A 49 19.03 4.01 3.64
C GLY A 49 18.43 5.35 4.08
N ALA A 50 18.75 6.42 3.36
CA ALA A 50 18.27 7.77 3.64
C ALA A 50 16.73 7.88 3.53
N ALA A 51 16.13 7.22 2.52
CA ALA A 51 14.68 7.19 2.35
C ALA A 51 13.98 6.53 3.54
N VAL A 52 14.51 5.40 4.03
CA VAL A 52 13.97 4.72 5.20
C VAL A 52 14.13 5.57 6.47
N ASP A 53 15.25 6.26 6.64
CA ASP A 53 15.43 7.18 7.76
C ASP A 53 14.38 8.30 7.73
N ALA A 54 14.17 8.91 6.55
CA ALA A 54 13.15 9.95 6.35
C ALA A 54 11.71 9.46 6.62
N VAL A 55 11.40 8.19 6.32
CA VAL A 55 10.11 7.58 6.73
C VAL A 55 9.97 7.57 8.24
N TYR A 56 10.99 7.11 8.97
CA TYR A 56 10.90 7.02 10.43
C TYR A 56 10.84 8.39 11.08
N GLU A 57 11.62 9.38 10.60
CA GLU A 57 11.50 10.76 11.07
C GLU A 57 10.08 11.30 10.86
N LYS A 58 9.46 11.02 9.71
CA LYS A 58 8.05 11.38 9.46
C LYS A 58 7.11 10.70 10.47
N LEU A 59 7.29 9.41 10.73
CA LEU A 59 6.48 8.68 11.72
C LEU A 59 6.72 9.15 13.16
N PHE A 60 7.89 9.71 13.47
CA PHE A 60 8.18 10.29 14.79
C PHE A 60 7.58 11.68 14.97
N SER A 61 7.26 12.38 13.88
CA SER A 61 6.69 13.73 13.93
C SER A 61 5.22 13.79 14.38
N PHE A 62 4.56 12.64 14.54
CA PHE A 62 3.21 12.55 15.10
C PHE A 62 3.18 11.49 16.21
N ASP A 63 2.59 11.83 17.35
CA ASP A 63 2.42 10.94 18.51
C ASP A 63 1.65 9.67 18.15
N ILE A 64 0.55 9.81 17.39
CA ILE A 64 -0.33 8.72 16.98
C ILE A 64 0.38 7.67 16.11
N THR A 65 1.38 8.06 15.32
CA THR A 65 2.21 7.11 14.56
C THR A 65 3.38 6.61 15.38
N ARG A 66 3.98 7.46 16.22
CA ARG A 66 5.16 7.12 17.04
C ARG A 66 4.81 6.10 18.14
N VAL A 67 3.62 6.18 18.72
CA VAL A 67 3.19 5.28 19.81
C VAL A 67 3.15 3.81 19.37
N THR A 68 2.99 3.54 18.07
CA THR A 68 3.03 2.17 17.52
C THR A 68 4.36 1.47 17.75
N PHE A 69 5.45 2.20 18.00
CA PHE A 69 6.77 1.64 18.30
C PHE A 69 6.99 1.30 19.78
N MET A 70 6.05 1.66 20.66
CA MET A 70 6.06 1.24 22.06
C MET A 70 5.68 -0.24 22.21
N ALA A 71 4.89 -0.78 21.27
CA ALA A 71 4.59 -2.19 21.20
C ALA A 71 5.80 -2.99 20.67
N ARG A 72 6.00 -4.20 21.18
CA ARG A 72 7.07 -5.08 20.72
C ARG A 72 6.76 -5.61 19.33
N ASN A 73 7.60 -5.30 18.34
CA ASN A 73 7.48 -5.93 17.03
C ASN A 73 7.63 -7.46 17.13
N THR A 74 6.82 -8.21 16.36
CA THR A 74 6.95 -9.67 16.31
C THR A 74 8.38 -10.09 15.92
N GLY A 75 8.99 -10.99 16.71
CA GLY A 75 10.33 -11.53 16.45
C GLY A 75 11.47 -10.64 16.96
N PHE A 76 11.17 -9.46 17.49
CA PHE A 76 12.15 -8.59 18.14
C PHE A 76 12.29 -8.94 19.63
N THR A 77 13.50 -9.28 20.07
CA THR A 77 13.81 -9.68 21.46
C THR A 77 14.60 -8.62 22.24
N GLY A 78 14.99 -7.50 21.60
CA GLY A 78 15.80 -6.45 22.23
C GLY A 78 15.03 -5.51 23.16
N LYS A 79 15.70 -4.44 23.59
CA LYS A 79 15.16 -3.43 24.51
C LYS A 79 14.13 -2.53 23.80
N LEU A 80 13.02 -2.26 24.51
CA LEU A 80 12.03 -1.25 24.12
C LEU A 80 12.35 0.10 24.75
N ALA A 81 11.92 1.18 24.10
CA ALA A 81 11.90 2.49 24.71
C ALA A 81 10.92 2.49 25.90
N GLU A 82 11.27 3.19 26.98
CA GLU A 82 10.43 3.30 28.18
C GLU A 82 9.40 4.42 28.04
N LYS A 83 9.75 5.48 27.30
CA LYS A 83 8.87 6.61 26.99
C LYS A 83 8.80 6.87 25.50
N LEU A 84 7.73 7.53 25.08
CA LEU A 84 7.50 7.86 23.67
C LEU A 84 8.61 8.74 23.09
N GLU A 85 9.11 9.67 23.90
CA GLU A 85 10.14 10.65 23.53
C GLU A 85 11.51 10.00 23.27
N ASP A 86 11.74 8.81 23.86
CA ASP A 86 12.99 8.06 23.72
C ASP A 86 13.06 7.25 22.42
N ILE A 87 11.95 7.12 21.68
CA ILE A 87 11.92 6.39 20.40
C ILE A 87 12.66 7.20 19.34
N ASN A 88 13.79 6.70 18.85
CA ASN A 88 14.57 7.38 17.82
C ASN A 88 15.32 6.35 16.93
N HIS A 89 16.12 6.84 15.99
CA HIS A 89 16.89 5.98 15.09
C HIS A 89 17.88 5.02 15.79
N ASN A 90 18.29 5.31 17.02
CA ASN A 90 19.21 4.46 17.79
C ASN A 90 18.48 3.34 18.54
N SER A 91 17.16 3.43 18.73
CA SER A 91 16.36 2.39 19.37
C SER A 91 16.49 1.06 18.63
N GLU A 92 16.77 -0.02 19.37
CA GLU A 92 17.02 -1.35 18.80
C GLU A 92 15.85 -1.84 17.94
N GLN A 93 14.60 -1.62 18.39
CA GLN A 93 13.43 -2.01 17.63
C GLN A 93 13.31 -1.24 16.30
N ILE A 94 13.68 0.04 16.29
CA ILE A 94 13.62 0.87 15.08
C ILE A 94 14.63 0.36 14.05
N LYS A 95 15.86 0.04 14.47
CA LYS A 95 16.86 -0.60 13.60
C LYS A 95 16.32 -1.91 13.01
N PHE A 96 15.74 -2.77 13.86
CA PHE A 96 15.12 -4.02 13.43
C PHE A 96 14.00 -3.83 12.40
N ARG A 97 13.08 -2.88 12.63
CA ARG A 97 11.96 -2.62 11.71
C ARG A 97 12.40 -1.94 10.41
N LYS A 98 13.46 -1.11 10.44
CA LYS A 98 14.02 -0.47 9.24
C LYS A 98 14.45 -1.51 8.19
N ASP A 99 14.98 -2.66 8.60
CA ASP A 99 15.43 -3.68 7.65
C ASP A 99 14.27 -4.26 6.83
N PHE A 100 13.10 -4.46 7.42
CA PHE A 100 11.90 -4.89 6.67
C PHE A 100 11.44 -3.84 5.67
N LEU A 101 11.49 -2.55 6.05
CA LEU A 101 11.11 -1.47 5.13
C LEU A 101 12.12 -1.32 3.98
N LYS A 102 13.42 -1.48 4.24
CA LYS A 102 14.45 -1.52 3.18
C LYS A 102 14.18 -2.67 2.21
N LEU A 103 13.88 -3.86 2.72
CA LEU A 103 13.57 -5.03 1.89
C LEU A 103 12.32 -4.79 1.04
N TRP A 104 11.24 -4.26 1.63
CA TRP A 104 10.04 -3.91 0.89
C TRP A 104 10.33 -2.88 -0.21
N LEU A 105 11.06 -1.81 0.12
CA LEU A 105 11.38 -0.75 -0.83
C LEU A 105 12.21 -1.26 -2.00
N VAL A 106 13.25 -2.07 -1.75
CA VAL A 106 14.02 -2.73 -2.83
C VAL A 106 13.11 -3.63 -3.66
N LYS A 107 12.24 -4.42 -3.01
CA LYS A 107 11.37 -5.36 -3.71
C LYS A 107 10.40 -4.68 -4.68
N ILE A 108 9.92 -3.48 -4.38
CA ILE A 108 9.10 -2.70 -5.32
C ILE A 108 9.81 -2.47 -6.67
N PHE A 109 11.14 -2.32 -6.66
CA PHE A 109 11.91 -2.05 -7.88
C PHE A 109 12.53 -3.30 -8.50
N THR A 110 12.45 -4.46 -7.86
CA THR A 110 13.17 -5.67 -8.32
C THR A 110 12.30 -6.93 -8.38
N ALA A 111 11.03 -6.86 -7.99
CA ALA A 111 10.15 -8.02 -8.02
C ALA A 111 9.80 -8.44 -9.45
N ASP A 112 9.59 -9.75 -9.65
CA ASP A 112 8.92 -10.25 -10.84
C ASP A 112 7.40 -10.08 -10.67
N TYR A 113 6.84 -9.09 -11.37
CA TYR A 113 5.40 -8.81 -11.32
C TYR A 113 4.55 -9.79 -12.13
N ASN A 114 5.16 -10.76 -12.84
CA ASN A 114 4.44 -11.87 -13.45
C ASN A 114 4.28 -13.06 -12.48
N ASP A 115 5.05 -13.11 -11.39
CA ASP A 115 4.91 -14.13 -10.35
C ASP A 115 3.82 -13.74 -9.35
N PRO A 116 2.73 -14.54 -9.21
CA PRO A 116 1.70 -14.32 -8.18
C PRO A 116 2.25 -14.12 -6.77
N LYS A 117 3.39 -14.76 -6.43
CA LYS A 117 4.05 -14.63 -5.12
C LYS A 117 4.50 -13.21 -4.81
N THR A 118 4.71 -12.37 -5.83
CA THR A 118 4.98 -10.95 -5.63
C THR A 118 3.79 -10.29 -4.94
N PHE A 119 2.58 -10.50 -5.45
CA PHE A 119 1.38 -9.93 -4.87
C PHE A 119 0.94 -10.61 -3.57
N GLU A 120 1.17 -11.91 -3.41
CA GLU A 120 0.99 -12.59 -2.11
C GLU A 120 1.87 -11.95 -1.02
N TYR A 121 3.11 -11.59 -1.35
CA TYR A 121 3.97 -10.88 -0.43
C TYR A 121 3.42 -9.49 -0.10
N LEU A 122 3.02 -8.70 -1.11
CA LEU A 122 2.47 -7.34 -0.89
C LEU A 122 1.17 -7.37 -0.08
N ASP A 123 0.30 -8.35 -0.33
CA ASP A 123 -0.93 -8.60 0.43
C ASP A 123 -0.61 -8.92 1.89
N ARG A 124 0.38 -9.77 2.11
CA ARG A 124 0.80 -10.17 3.46
C ARG A 124 1.43 -9.03 4.24
N VAL A 125 2.10 -8.08 3.58
CA VAL A 125 2.55 -6.84 4.23
C VAL A 125 1.33 -6.08 4.78
N GLY A 126 0.21 -6.00 4.06
CA GLY A 126 -1.05 -5.45 4.55
C GLY A 126 -1.58 -6.18 5.79
N VAL A 127 -1.64 -7.52 5.74
CA VAL A 127 -2.08 -8.36 6.87
C VAL A 127 -1.26 -8.10 8.13
N MET A 128 0.07 -7.95 8.00
CA MET A 128 0.97 -7.74 9.16
C MET A 128 0.66 -6.47 9.97
N HIS A 129 -0.05 -5.50 9.39
CA HIS A 129 -0.43 -4.25 10.06
C HIS A 129 -1.80 -4.32 10.75
N THR A 130 -2.59 -5.37 10.49
CA THR A 130 -3.95 -5.51 11.06
C THR A 130 -4.01 -6.18 12.42
N GLY A 131 -2.87 -6.66 12.93
CA GLY A 131 -2.83 -7.51 14.12
C GLY A 131 -3.39 -8.91 13.95
N LYS A 132 -3.91 -9.28 12.77
CA LYS A 132 -4.33 -10.65 12.48
C LYS A 132 -3.12 -11.58 12.47
N ALA A 133 -3.22 -12.72 13.15
CA ALA A 133 -2.21 -13.76 13.07
C ALA A 133 -2.17 -14.31 11.64
N GLY A 134 -1.19 -13.88 10.84
CA GLY A 134 -1.03 -14.37 9.46
C GLY A 134 -0.77 -15.89 9.36
N PHE A 135 -0.55 -16.58 10.49
CA PHE A 135 -0.46 -18.03 10.63
C PHE A 135 -0.86 -18.50 12.04
N LYS A 136 -1.36 -19.73 12.18
CA LYS A 136 -1.73 -20.35 13.48
C LYS A 136 -0.62 -20.29 14.54
N HIS A 137 0.65 -20.46 14.16
CA HIS A 137 1.78 -20.36 15.09
C HIS A 137 2.05 -18.92 15.62
N ARG A 138 1.28 -17.93 15.18
CA ARG A 138 1.41 -16.51 15.57
C ARG A 138 0.25 -16.00 16.43
N GLU A 139 -0.74 -16.82 16.77
CA GLU A 139 -1.91 -16.40 17.59
C GLU A 139 -1.54 -15.87 18.98
N LYS A 140 -0.39 -16.28 19.53
CA LYS A 140 0.08 -15.89 20.87
C LYS A 140 1.13 -14.78 20.87
N LYS A 141 1.40 -14.14 19.73
CA LYS A 141 2.38 -13.02 19.65
C LYS A 141 1.65 -11.68 19.66
N ASP A 142 2.23 -10.70 20.34
CA ASP A 142 1.68 -9.34 20.38
C ASP A 142 1.47 -8.80 18.96
N PRO A 143 0.23 -8.42 18.61
CA PRO A 143 -0.09 -7.96 17.27
C PRO A 143 0.47 -6.55 17.04
N LEU A 144 1.04 -6.33 15.87
CA LEU A 144 1.18 -4.96 15.35
C LEU A 144 -0.17 -4.55 14.78
N PHE A 145 -0.80 -3.55 15.39
CA PHE A 145 -2.00 -2.93 14.90
C PHE A 145 -1.69 -1.49 14.47
N VAL A 146 -2.01 -1.15 13.22
CA VAL A 146 -1.84 0.18 12.64
C VAL A 146 -3.12 0.50 11.87
N ASP A 147 -3.74 1.65 12.15
CA ASP A 147 -4.94 2.05 11.42
C ASP A 147 -4.66 2.25 9.93
N TYR A 148 -5.61 1.84 9.09
CA TYR A 148 -5.49 1.96 7.64
C TYR A 148 -5.18 3.39 7.19
N ALA A 149 -5.75 4.40 7.85
CA ALA A 149 -5.48 5.80 7.55
C ALA A 149 -3.98 6.13 7.61
N HIS A 150 -3.26 5.60 8.59
CA HIS A 150 -1.81 5.79 8.74
C HIS A 150 -1.02 5.01 7.69
N CYS A 151 -1.46 3.81 7.32
CA CYS A 151 -0.86 3.06 6.22
C CYS A 151 -1.00 3.80 4.88
N ALA A 152 -2.22 4.24 4.56
CA ALA A 152 -2.55 4.90 3.30
C ALA A 152 -1.78 6.21 3.13
N ILE A 153 -1.79 7.07 4.16
CA ILE A 153 -1.09 8.36 4.09
C ILE A 153 0.43 8.19 4.03
N LEU A 154 0.98 7.16 4.68
CA LEU A 154 2.41 6.87 4.60
C LEU A 154 2.82 6.39 3.21
N LEU A 155 2.01 5.56 2.54
CA LEU A 155 2.27 5.18 1.14
C LEU A 155 2.30 6.40 0.23
N GLY A 156 1.38 7.36 0.43
CA GLY A 156 1.38 8.64 -0.29
C GLY A 156 2.65 9.47 -0.04
N TYR A 157 3.15 9.49 1.20
CA TYR A 157 4.43 10.13 1.54
C TYR A 157 5.62 9.45 0.86
N VAL A 158 5.68 8.11 0.86
CA VAL A 158 6.71 7.33 0.16
C VAL A 158 6.68 7.59 -1.34
N GLN A 159 5.51 7.59 -1.96
CA GLN A 159 5.34 7.93 -3.36
C GLN A 159 5.85 9.34 -3.68
N SER A 160 5.59 10.32 -2.81
CA SER A 160 6.05 11.70 -2.98
C SER A 160 7.58 11.81 -2.90
N MET A 161 8.21 11.09 -1.99
CA MET A 161 9.67 11.02 -1.89
C MET A 161 10.29 10.38 -3.13
N LEU A 162 9.74 9.26 -3.60
CA LEU A 162 10.20 8.60 -4.81
C LEU A 162 10.02 9.50 -6.04
N THR A 163 8.92 10.24 -6.10
CA THR A 163 8.65 11.21 -7.17
C THR A 163 9.71 12.30 -7.22
N SER A 164 10.05 12.85 -6.06
CA SER A 164 11.08 13.88 -5.94
C SER A 164 12.46 13.34 -6.36
N ALA A 165 12.78 12.12 -5.92
CA ALA A 165 14.04 11.47 -6.26
C ALA A 165 14.22 11.22 -7.77
N VAL A 166 13.15 10.79 -8.47
CA VAL A 166 13.19 10.57 -9.93
C VAL A 166 13.20 11.89 -10.70
N THR A 167 12.41 12.87 -10.28
CA THR A 167 12.32 14.17 -10.96
C THR A 167 13.65 14.91 -10.94
N GLY A 168 14.38 14.86 -9.82
CA GLY A 168 15.69 15.50 -9.65
C GLY A 168 16.86 14.85 -10.40
N ARG A 169 16.62 13.86 -11.26
CA ARG A 169 17.66 13.18 -12.06
C ARG A 169 17.90 13.85 -13.40
N ASP A 170 18.71 14.88 -13.47
CA ASP A 170 18.98 15.58 -14.74
C ASP A 170 19.68 14.71 -15.80
N ASP A 171 20.25 13.57 -15.38
CA ASP A 171 20.88 12.57 -16.23
C ASP A 171 19.89 11.63 -16.95
N LEU A 172 18.60 11.67 -16.60
CA LEU A 172 17.59 10.79 -17.20
C LEU A 172 16.72 11.53 -18.24
N PRO A 173 16.42 10.90 -19.39
CA PRO A 173 15.44 11.43 -20.34
C PRO A 173 14.06 11.61 -19.69
N GLN A 174 13.33 12.64 -20.12
CA GLN A 174 12.00 12.95 -19.59
C GLN A 174 11.00 11.79 -19.75
N GLU A 175 11.11 11.03 -20.84
CA GLU A 175 10.28 9.86 -21.12
C GLU A 175 10.52 8.75 -20.08
N VAL A 176 11.77 8.50 -19.71
CA VAL A 176 12.15 7.52 -18.67
C VAL A 176 11.63 7.98 -17.31
N LYS A 177 11.83 9.25 -16.95
CA LYS A 177 11.25 9.81 -15.71
C LYS A 177 9.74 9.59 -15.66
N THR A 178 9.05 9.93 -16.73
CA THR A 178 7.58 9.83 -16.81
C THR A 178 7.12 8.39 -16.66
N ALA A 179 7.73 7.45 -17.39
CA ALA A 179 7.41 6.03 -17.30
C ALA A 179 7.63 5.48 -15.88
N THR A 180 8.77 5.80 -15.25
CA THR A 180 9.08 5.40 -13.88
C THR A 180 8.07 5.98 -12.88
N LEU A 181 7.72 7.26 -12.99
CA LEU A 181 6.75 7.91 -12.09
C LEU A 181 5.36 7.29 -12.20
N LEU A 182 4.90 6.98 -13.42
CA LEU A 182 3.63 6.30 -13.64
C LEU A 182 3.65 4.89 -13.03
N ALA A 183 4.73 4.12 -13.26
CA ALA A 183 4.87 2.79 -12.71
C ALA A 183 4.88 2.79 -11.16
N ILE A 184 5.60 3.74 -10.53
CA ILE A 184 5.60 3.95 -9.07
C ILE A 184 4.19 4.26 -8.58
N ASN A 185 3.48 5.20 -9.22
CA ASN A 185 2.11 5.52 -8.84
C ASN A 185 1.21 4.28 -8.87
N LYS A 186 1.24 3.53 -9.99
CA LYS A 186 0.41 2.35 -10.17
C LYS A 186 0.67 1.28 -9.11
N VAL A 187 1.93 0.93 -8.85
CA VAL A 187 2.25 -0.11 -7.86
C VAL A 187 1.94 0.33 -6.42
N MET A 188 2.08 1.63 -6.10
CA MET A 188 1.71 2.16 -4.78
C MET A 188 0.19 2.09 -4.55
N TRP A 189 -0.62 2.37 -5.58
CA TRP A 189 -2.07 2.22 -5.51
C TRP A 189 -2.51 0.76 -5.39
N ILE A 190 -1.85 -0.17 -6.10
CA ILE A 190 -2.08 -1.61 -5.92
C ILE A 190 -1.76 -2.01 -4.47
N GLN A 191 -0.60 -1.59 -3.94
CA GLN A 191 -0.22 -1.88 -2.56
C GLN A 191 -1.23 -1.29 -1.56
N ASN A 192 -1.72 -0.07 -1.80
CA ASN A 192 -2.72 0.58 -0.95
C ASN A 192 -4.05 -0.19 -0.92
N ASP A 193 -4.54 -0.68 -2.07
CA ASP A 193 -5.73 -1.52 -2.12
C ASP A 193 -5.53 -2.87 -1.41
N LEU A 194 -4.35 -3.49 -1.57
CA LEU A 194 -3.98 -4.71 -0.87
C LEU A 194 -3.87 -4.51 0.65
N PHE A 195 -3.60 -3.30 1.14
CA PHE A 195 -3.81 -2.98 2.55
C PHE A 195 -5.31 -2.89 2.84
N ALA A 196 -6.02 -2.02 2.11
CA ALA A 196 -7.42 -1.68 2.33
C ALA A 196 -8.32 -2.92 2.46
N ARG A 197 -8.09 -3.95 1.64
CA ARG A 197 -8.90 -5.19 1.66
C ARG A 197 -8.93 -5.92 3.00
N HIS A 198 -7.93 -5.70 3.86
CA HIS A 198 -7.86 -6.32 5.18
C HIS A 198 -8.50 -5.48 6.29
N TYR A 199 -8.82 -4.21 6.00
CA TYR A 199 -9.43 -3.24 6.93
C TYR A 199 -10.88 -2.92 6.57
N ILE A 200 -11.20 -2.81 5.28
CA ILE A 200 -12.49 -2.30 4.79
C ILE A 200 -13.36 -3.50 4.36
N PRO A 201 -14.47 -3.78 5.05
CA PRO A 201 -15.42 -4.80 4.62
C PRO A 201 -16.01 -4.44 3.26
N SER A 202 -16.11 -5.41 2.36
CA SER A 202 -16.70 -5.19 1.04
C SER A 202 -18.20 -4.90 1.12
N PHE A 203 -18.74 -4.17 0.14
CA PHE A 203 -20.19 -3.96 0.07
C PHE A 203 -20.97 -5.28 0.03
N ALA A 204 -20.49 -6.28 -0.72
CA ALA A 204 -21.11 -7.61 -0.74
C ALA A 204 -21.16 -8.26 0.66
N SER A 205 -20.14 -8.04 1.49
CA SER A 205 -20.16 -8.50 2.88
C SER A 205 -21.18 -7.74 3.74
N LYS A 206 -21.39 -6.44 3.47
CA LYS A 206 -22.42 -5.61 4.13
C LYS A 206 -23.84 -5.96 3.66
N ALA A 207 -24.06 -6.19 2.37
CA ALA A 207 -25.36 -6.56 1.81
C ALA A 207 -25.88 -7.88 2.41
N LYS A 208 -25.00 -8.85 2.69
CA LYS A 208 -25.35 -10.07 3.43
C LYS A 208 -25.73 -9.82 4.91
N ALA A 209 -25.32 -8.69 5.48
CA ALA A 209 -25.59 -8.30 6.87
C ALA A 209 -26.78 -7.33 7.01
N ILE A 210 -27.27 -6.73 5.92
CA ILE A 210 -28.50 -5.94 5.90
C ILE A 210 -29.67 -6.93 5.98
N PRO A 211 -30.55 -6.85 6.99
CA PRO A 211 -31.75 -7.68 7.02
C PRO A 211 -32.54 -7.48 5.72
N LYS A 212 -33.27 -8.50 5.25
CA LYS A 212 -34.27 -8.38 4.16
C LYS A 212 -35.47 -7.46 4.53
N ALA A 213 -35.22 -6.38 5.25
CA ALA A 213 -36.19 -5.34 5.51
C ALA A 213 -36.15 -4.39 4.31
N PHE A 214 -37.32 -4.18 3.73
CA PHE A 214 -37.59 -3.38 2.53
C PHE A 214 -37.30 -4.14 1.23
N GLY A 215 -38.30 -4.91 0.79
CA GLY A 215 -38.39 -5.54 -0.53
C GLY A 215 -38.40 -4.52 -1.67
N VAL A 216 -37.27 -3.86 -1.86
CA VAL A 216 -36.95 -3.03 -3.02
C VAL A 216 -35.96 -3.82 -3.86
N ASP A 217 -36.31 -4.02 -5.13
CA ASP A 217 -35.56 -4.75 -6.15
C ASP A 217 -34.10 -4.28 -6.23
N GLU A 218 -33.15 -5.22 -6.16
CA GLU A 218 -31.69 -5.01 -6.13
C GLU A 218 -31.11 -4.41 -7.43
N ARG A 219 -31.94 -4.05 -8.41
CA ARG A 219 -31.49 -3.64 -9.75
C ARG A 219 -31.28 -2.14 -9.96
N VAL A 220 -31.64 -1.28 -9.02
CA VAL A 220 -31.52 0.17 -9.24
C VAL A 220 -31.11 0.92 -7.97
N TRP A 221 -29.81 0.93 -7.66
CA TRP A 221 -29.23 2.08 -6.97
C TRP A 221 -27.84 2.41 -7.53
N PRO A 222 -27.70 3.51 -8.29
CA PRO A 222 -26.45 3.90 -8.90
C PRO A 222 -25.63 4.71 -7.89
N VAL A 223 -24.76 4.07 -7.13
CA VAL A 223 -23.77 4.79 -6.32
C VAL A 223 -22.41 4.16 -6.55
N LEU A 224 -21.60 4.86 -7.36
CA LEU A 224 -20.17 5.15 -7.18
C LEU A 224 -19.42 5.44 -8.50
N CYS A 225 -19.96 6.32 -9.36
CA CYS A 225 -19.15 7.09 -10.32
C CYS A 225 -19.55 8.57 -10.42
N GLY A 226 -20.51 9.05 -9.63
CA GLY A 226 -20.99 10.44 -9.71
C GLY A 226 -20.09 11.46 -9.01
N GLY A 227 -19.35 11.06 -7.96
CA GLY A 227 -18.58 12.01 -7.15
C GLY A 227 -17.35 12.59 -7.85
N LEU A 228 -16.59 11.76 -8.56
CA LEU A 228 -15.35 12.21 -9.23
C LEU A 228 -15.63 13.06 -10.47
N VAL A 229 -16.69 12.74 -11.22
CA VAL A 229 -17.09 13.50 -12.41
C VAL A 229 -17.67 14.87 -12.03
N VAL A 230 -18.39 14.96 -10.90
CA VAL A 230 -18.92 16.24 -10.40
C VAL A 230 -17.82 17.13 -9.84
N ALA A 231 -16.79 16.57 -9.19
CA ALA A 231 -15.66 17.35 -8.68
C ALA A 231 -14.76 17.93 -9.78
N LEU A 232 -14.56 17.20 -10.89
CA LEU A 232 -13.79 17.70 -12.05
C LEU A 232 -14.55 18.73 -12.87
N ALA A 233 -15.89 18.69 -12.88
CA ALA A 233 -16.71 19.71 -13.53
C ALA A 233 -16.64 21.08 -12.82
N TYR A 234 -16.45 21.12 -11.50
CA TYR A 234 -16.29 22.36 -10.75
C TYR A 234 -14.93 23.05 -10.96
N LEU A 235 -13.89 22.32 -11.36
CA LEU A 235 -12.55 22.87 -11.64
C LEU A 235 -12.41 23.48 -13.04
N LEU A 236 -13.39 23.27 -13.92
CA LEU A 236 -13.44 23.88 -15.26
C LEU A 236 -14.36 25.11 -15.32
N TRP A 237 -14.93 25.52 -14.18
CA TRP A 237 -15.80 26.70 -14.03
C TRP A 237 -15.45 27.50 -12.76
N ALA A 238 -14.15 27.65 -12.51
CA ALA A 238 -13.57 28.60 -11.56
C ALA A 238 -12.40 29.34 -12.23
#